data_AF-A0A8J3N670-F1
#
_entry.id   AF-A0A8J3N670-F1
#
_cell.length_a   1.000
_cell.length_b   1.000
_cell.length_c   1.000
_cell.angle_alpha   90.00
_cell.angle_beta   90.00
_cell.angle_gamma   90.00
#
_symmetry.space_group_name_H-M   'P 1'
#
loop_
_entity.id
_entity.type
_entity.pdbx_description
1 polymer ?
#
loop_
_entity_poly.entity_id
_entity_poly.type
_entity_poly.pdbx_seq_one_letter_code
_entity_poly.pdbx_strand_id
1 'polypeptide(L)'
;MYEDETFLEQLSPLTTLMQERVDRILLAVAGRLFEWSRDMTPAGARLSHEPWHMEAIRSSPLGRRLMLLARYVDRSSFRLTSAHVEQAMQRILRTVFGHLFDDGYSIPAKFHTTELGQLFHDAYAKMYDGEDLLTIQQAYHAVGVARQSVYDRIADGKLHPIYVYGDRRLLRSEIEAWKAERHQRKKAKG
;
A
#
# COMPACT_ATOMS: atom_id res chain seq x y z
N MET A 1 21.23 -7.25 -7.66
CA MET A 1 20.62 -6.48 -8.77
C MET A 1 20.27 -5.11 -8.19
N TYR A 2 21.18 -4.16 -8.34
CA TYR A 2 21.17 -2.81 -7.76
C TYR A 2 21.04 -1.83 -8.93
N GLU A 3 19.83 -1.68 -9.48
CA GLU A 3 19.53 -0.69 -10.51
C GLU A 3 18.18 -0.07 -10.15
N ASP A 4 18.17 0.92 -9.26
CA ASP A 4 16.97 1.75 -9.05
C ASP A 4 17.24 3.07 -8.28
N GLU A 5 18.33 3.14 -7.51
CA GLU A 5 18.55 4.31 -6.63
C GLU A 5 18.95 5.59 -7.37
N THR A 6 19.63 5.49 -8.51
CA THR A 6 20.05 6.64 -9.34
C THR A 6 18.90 7.28 -10.13
N PHE A 7 17.77 6.58 -10.31
CA PHE A 7 16.62 7.12 -11.06
C PHE A 7 15.84 8.20 -10.27
N LEU A 8 16.02 8.24 -8.95
CA LEU A 8 15.25 9.13 -8.06
C LEU A 8 15.82 10.56 -7.93
N GLU A 9 17.09 10.76 -8.30
CA GLU A 9 17.82 12.03 -8.12
C GLU A 9 17.58 13.07 -9.22
N GLN A 10 17.07 12.67 -10.40
CA GLN A 10 16.81 13.60 -11.53
C GLN A 10 15.34 14.01 -11.69
N LEU A 11 14.53 13.83 -10.65
CA LEU A 11 13.09 14.03 -10.75
C LEU A 11 12.67 15.40 -10.23
N SER A 12 11.89 16.13 -11.04
CA SER A 12 11.31 17.43 -10.68
C SER A 12 10.62 17.39 -9.31
N PRO A 13 10.65 18.51 -8.57
CA PRO A 13 10.07 18.55 -7.22
C PRO A 13 8.56 18.23 -7.24
N LEU A 14 8.10 17.60 -6.16
CA LEU A 14 6.68 17.42 -5.88
C LEU A 14 5.99 18.78 -5.76
N THR A 15 4.67 18.83 -6.02
CA THR A 15 3.88 19.97 -5.56
C THR A 15 4.01 20.13 -4.04
N THR A 16 3.96 21.37 -3.54
CA THR A 16 4.06 21.67 -2.10
C THR A 16 3.05 20.86 -1.28
N LEU A 17 1.79 20.80 -1.75
CA LEU A 17 0.72 20.06 -1.09
C LEU A 17 1.04 18.57 -0.96
N MET A 18 1.55 17.95 -2.03
CA MET A 18 1.91 16.53 -2.02
C MET A 18 3.11 16.26 -1.10
N GLN A 19 4.11 17.14 -1.10
CA GLN A 19 5.25 17.02 -0.20
C GLN A 19 4.83 17.13 1.27
N GLU A 20 3.99 18.10 1.62
CA GLU A 20 3.44 18.25 2.97
C GLU A 20 2.66 17.01 3.40
N ARG A 21 1.92 16.38 2.48
CA ARG A 21 1.21 15.13 2.75
C ARG A 21 2.17 13.99 3.09
N VAL A 22 3.22 13.81 2.30
CA VAL A 22 4.29 12.83 2.56
C VAL A 22 4.93 13.09 3.92
N ASP A 23 5.22 14.35 4.23
CA ASP A 23 5.80 14.75 5.51
C ASP A 23 4.88 14.40 6.68
N ARG A 24 3.57 14.68 6.59
CA ARG A 24 2.60 14.29 7.63
C ARG A 24 2.57 12.77 7.86
N ILE A 25 2.61 11.97 6.79
CA ILE A 25 2.66 10.50 6.88
C ILE A 25 3.95 10.06 7.59
N LEU A 26 5.10 10.60 7.18
CA LEU A 26 6.40 10.27 7.75
C LEU A 26 6.51 10.66 9.23
N LEU A 27 6.03 11.84 9.59
CA LEU A 27 5.96 12.32 10.98
C LEU A 27 5.06 11.41 11.84
N ALA A 28 3.91 10.98 11.32
CA ALA A 28 3.02 10.08 12.05
C ALA A 28 3.69 8.72 12.35
N VAL A 29 4.42 8.16 11.37
CA VAL A 29 5.17 6.91 11.58
C VAL A 29 6.35 7.11 12.53
N ALA A 30 7.14 8.17 12.34
CA ALA A 30 8.28 8.48 13.21
C ALA A 30 7.84 8.70 14.67
N GLY A 31 6.72 9.41 14.89
CA GLY A 31 6.15 9.61 16.21
C GLY A 31 5.73 8.32 16.88
N ARG A 32 5.11 7.41 16.12
CA ARG A 32 4.74 6.10 16.65
C ARG A 32 5.96 5.27 17.05
N LEU A 33 7.02 5.29 16.24
CA LEU A 33 8.28 4.61 16.57
C LEU A 33 8.96 5.23 17.79
N PHE A 34 8.90 6.55 17.93
CA PHE A 34 9.41 7.24 19.11
C PHE A 34 8.65 6.82 20.37
N GLU A 35 7.32 6.80 20.35
CA GLU A 35 6.48 6.32 21.47
C GLU A 35 6.87 4.89 21.88
N TRP A 36 7.01 3.98 20.92
CA TRP A 36 7.42 2.60 21.19
C TRP A 36 8.82 2.53 21.79
N SER A 37 9.79 3.24 21.22
CA SER A 37 11.16 3.26 21.72
C SER A 37 11.20 3.77 23.17
N ARG A 38 10.49 4.87 23.44
CA ARG A 38 10.37 5.49 24.77
C ARG A 38 9.83 4.52 25.81
N ASP A 39 8.76 3.80 25.46
CA ASP A 39 8.03 2.96 26.42
C ASP A 39 8.64 1.56 26.57
N MET A 40 9.42 1.08 25.58
CA MET A 40 9.98 -0.28 25.58
C MET A 40 11.46 -0.35 25.94
N THR A 41 12.22 0.76 25.92
CA THR A 41 13.67 0.71 26.13
C THR A 41 14.17 1.78 27.12
N PRO A 42 15.15 1.45 28.00
CA PRO A 42 15.78 2.44 28.87
C PRO A 42 16.55 3.53 28.11
N ALA A 43 17.01 3.25 26.89
CA ALA A 43 17.63 4.23 26.01
C ALA A 43 16.59 5.20 25.43
N GLY A 44 15.44 4.68 24.98
CA GLY A 44 14.35 5.48 24.44
C GLY A 44 13.72 6.42 25.46
N ALA A 45 13.59 6.01 26.72
CA ALA A 45 13.11 6.87 27.80
C ALA A 45 13.98 8.12 28.02
N ARG A 46 15.25 8.07 27.56
CA ARG A 46 16.22 9.17 27.64
C ARG A 46 16.35 9.96 26.34
N LEU A 47 15.66 9.56 25.27
CA LEU A 47 15.61 10.34 24.04
C LEU A 47 14.79 11.62 24.30
N SER A 48 15.44 12.78 24.20
CA SER A 48 14.75 14.04 24.01
C SER A 48 14.06 14.05 22.64
N HIS A 49 12.99 14.83 22.48
CA HIS A 49 12.52 15.23 21.15
C HIS A 49 13.59 16.12 20.52
N GLU A 50 14.69 15.54 20.03
CA GLU A 50 15.52 16.23 19.06
C GLU A 50 14.61 16.63 17.90
N PRO A 51 14.76 17.86 17.37
CA PRO A 51 13.94 18.32 16.26
C PRO A 51 14.14 17.34 15.11
N TRP A 52 13.07 16.67 14.71
CA TRP A 52 13.12 15.70 13.63
C TRP A 52 13.53 16.40 12.34
N HIS A 53 14.74 16.10 11.87
CA HIS A 53 15.25 16.63 10.62
C HIS A 53 14.51 15.97 9.46
N MET A 54 13.53 16.69 8.90
CA MET A 54 12.67 16.16 7.83
C MET A 54 13.44 15.65 6.62
N GLU A 55 14.58 16.25 6.29
CA GLU A 55 15.45 15.78 5.21
C GLU A 55 16.02 14.37 5.48
N ALA A 56 16.41 14.08 6.73
CA ALA A 56 16.85 12.74 7.12
C ALA A 56 15.68 11.72 7.06
N ILE A 57 14.49 12.12 7.48
CA ILE A 57 13.31 11.23 7.43
C ILE A 57 12.89 10.96 5.97
N ARG A 58 12.92 11.98 5.10
CA ARG A 58 12.62 11.82 3.66
C ARG A 58 13.64 10.95 2.94
N SER A 59 14.92 11.02 3.31
CA SER A 59 15.99 10.22 2.71
C SER A 59 16.00 8.76 3.20
N SER A 60 15.25 8.42 4.26
CA SER A 60 15.08 7.05 4.74
C SER A 60 14.46 6.11 3.69
N PRO A 61 14.60 4.78 3.80
CA PRO A 61 13.98 3.84 2.87
C PRO A 61 12.44 3.97 2.78
N LEU A 62 11.76 4.31 3.88
CA LEU A 62 10.32 4.58 3.87
C LEU A 62 10.03 5.90 3.14
N GLY A 63 10.78 6.95 3.46
CA GLY A 63 10.66 8.27 2.82
C GLY A 63 10.83 8.20 1.31
N ARG A 64 11.88 7.53 0.81
CA ARG A 64 12.10 7.33 -0.63
C ARG A 64 10.92 6.64 -1.33
N ARG A 65 10.32 5.62 -0.70
CA ARG A 65 9.16 4.90 -1.27
C ARG A 65 7.90 5.76 -1.27
N LEU A 66 7.66 6.52 -0.20
CA LEU A 66 6.54 7.46 -0.14
C LEU A 66 6.69 8.58 -1.16
N MET A 67 7.90 9.12 -1.35
CA MET A 67 8.18 10.09 -2.41
C MET A 67 7.96 9.51 -3.81
N LEU A 68 8.37 8.25 -4.04
CA LEU A 68 8.11 7.55 -5.31
C LEU A 68 6.61 7.44 -5.58
N LEU A 69 5.84 6.97 -4.60
CA LEU A 69 4.39 6.86 -4.69
C LEU A 69 3.72 8.23 -4.92
N ALA A 70 4.15 9.24 -4.17
CA ALA A 70 3.66 10.61 -4.29
C ALA A 70 3.94 11.20 -5.68
N ARG A 71 5.13 10.97 -6.25
CA ARG A 71 5.48 11.41 -7.61
C ARG A 71 4.61 10.74 -8.65
N TYR A 72 4.35 9.44 -8.48
CA TYR A 72 3.44 8.70 -9.34
C TYR A 72 2.01 9.27 -9.31
N VAL A 73 1.52 9.67 -8.14
CA VAL A 73 0.21 10.32 -8.00
C VAL A 73 0.20 11.73 -8.60
N ASP A 74 1.14 12.57 -8.20
CA ASP A 74 1.21 14.00 -8.51
C ASP A 74 1.42 14.31 -10.00
N ARG A 75 2.05 13.39 -10.75
CA ARG A 75 2.44 13.63 -12.15
C ARG A 75 1.78 12.62 -13.09
N SER A 76 1.09 13.12 -14.12
CA SER A 76 0.47 12.30 -15.17
C SER A 76 1.50 11.65 -16.12
N SER A 77 2.69 12.24 -16.26
CA SER A 77 3.75 11.80 -17.19
C SER A 77 4.84 10.95 -16.55
N PHE A 78 4.72 10.60 -15.27
CA PHE A 78 5.76 9.85 -14.57
C PHE A 78 5.74 8.38 -15.01
N ARG A 79 6.79 7.97 -15.73
CA ARG A 79 6.91 6.64 -16.33
C ARG A 79 7.43 5.62 -15.32
N LEU A 80 6.58 5.26 -14.36
CA LEU A 80 6.74 4.01 -13.61
C LEU A 80 5.69 3.01 -14.08
N THR A 81 6.07 1.74 -14.17
CA THR A 81 5.11 0.66 -14.35
C THR A 81 4.29 0.51 -13.07
N SER A 82 3.01 0.13 -13.20
CA SER A 82 2.14 -0.14 -12.05
C SER A 82 2.77 -1.16 -11.09
N ALA A 83 3.49 -2.15 -11.63
CA ALA A 83 4.20 -3.17 -10.84
C ALA A 83 5.25 -2.59 -9.87
N HIS A 84 6.04 -1.59 -10.28
CA HIS A 84 7.02 -0.97 -9.38
C HIS A 84 6.32 -0.19 -8.25
N VAL A 85 5.21 0.47 -8.56
CA VAL A 85 4.47 1.25 -7.57
C VAL A 85 3.74 0.32 -6.59
N GLU A 86 3.13 -0.77 -7.08
CA GLU A 86 2.56 -1.84 -6.25
C GLU A 86 3.60 -2.43 -5.31
N GLN A 87 4.81 -2.72 -5.80
CA GLN A 87 5.89 -3.23 -4.96
C GLN A 87 6.30 -2.22 -3.88
N ALA A 88 6.39 -0.93 -4.22
CA ALA A 88 6.66 0.12 -3.24
C ALA A 88 5.55 0.19 -2.18
N MET A 89 4.28 0.11 -2.60
CA MET A 89 3.11 0.09 -1.73
C MET A 89 3.12 -1.10 -0.76
N GLN A 90 3.41 -2.31 -1.25
CA GLN A 90 3.56 -3.50 -0.40
C GLN A 90 4.67 -3.33 0.64
N ARG A 91 5.84 -2.80 0.24
CA ARG A 91 6.94 -2.53 1.17
C ARG A 91 6.59 -1.48 2.22
N ILE A 92 5.83 -0.44 1.84
CA ILE A 92 5.31 0.56 2.78
C ILE A 92 4.36 -0.10 3.79
N LEU A 93 3.37 -0.88 3.33
CA LEU A 93 2.44 -1.57 4.22
C LEU A 93 3.15 -2.51 5.18
N ARG A 94 4.14 -3.26 4.69
CA ARG A 94 4.96 -4.13 5.54
C ARG A 94 5.79 -3.33 6.56
N THR A 95 6.30 -2.17 6.19
CA THR A 95 7.06 -1.32 7.11
C THR A 95 6.17 -0.75 8.22
N VAL A 96 4.93 -0.38 7.89
CA VAL A 96 4.03 0.34 8.81
C VAL A 96 3.13 -0.60 9.62
N PHE A 97 2.72 -1.73 9.02
CA PHE A 97 1.72 -2.66 9.57
C PHE A 97 2.19 -4.12 9.57
N GLY A 98 3.47 -4.37 9.30
CA GLY A 98 4.07 -5.71 9.29
C GLY A 98 3.94 -6.40 10.64
N HIS A 99 3.75 -7.72 10.60
CA HIS A 99 3.88 -8.54 11.79
C HIS A 99 5.36 -8.72 12.15
N LEU A 100 5.65 -8.91 13.43
CA LEU A 100 7.02 -9.03 13.92
C LEU A 100 7.68 -10.38 13.56
N PHE A 101 6.88 -11.43 13.34
CA PHE A 101 7.37 -12.81 13.25
C PHE A 101 7.03 -13.50 11.92
N ASP A 102 6.43 -12.79 10.98
CA ASP A 102 6.13 -13.32 9.65
C ASP A 102 6.26 -12.24 8.56
N ASP A 103 6.12 -12.67 7.31
CA ASP A 103 6.24 -11.81 6.14
C ASP A 103 4.98 -10.98 5.82
N GLY A 104 3.92 -11.17 6.61
CA GLY A 104 2.61 -10.56 6.44
C GLY A 104 2.46 -9.20 7.13
N TYR A 105 1.30 -8.61 6.91
CA TYR A 105 0.87 -7.36 7.55
C TYR A 105 -0.65 -7.35 7.68
N SER A 106 -1.16 -6.61 8.66
CA SER A 106 -2.60 -6.42 8.85
C SER A 106 -2.99 -4.96 8.67
N ILE A 107 -3.77 -4.67 7.62
CA ILE A 107 -4.23 -3.31 7.35
C ILE A 107 -5.41 -2.96 8.29
N PRO A 108 -5.37 -1.83 9.02
CA PRO A 108 -6.48 -1.38 9.84
C PRO A 108 -7.78 -1.18 9.04
N ALA A 109 -8.94 -1.47 9.64
CA ALA A 109 -10.24 -1.39 8.95
C ALA A 109 -10.54 -0.01 8.33
N LYS A 110 -10.09 1.07 8.99
CA LYS A 110 -10.24 2.46 8.53
C LYS A 110 -9.01 3.01 7.81
N PHE A 111 -8.10 2.15 7.33
CA PHE A 111 -6.89 2.59 6.63
C PHE A 111 -7.17 3.56 5.48
N HIS A 112 -8.22 3.30 4.69
CA HIS A 112 -8.65 4.13 3.56
C HIS A 112 -8.98 5.59 3.94
N THR A 113 -9.24 5.89 5.21
CA THR A 113 -9.50 7.27 5.68
C THR A 113 -8.23 8.00 6.13
N THR A 114 -7.10 7.32 6.21
CA THR A 114 -5.81 7.92 6.60
C THR A 114 -5.16 8.61 5.41
N GLU A 115 -4.24 9.55 5.65
CA GLU A 115 -3.46 10.20 4.59
C GLU A 115 -2.70 9.18 3.72
N LEU A 116 -2.13 8.14 4.34
CA LEU A 116 -1.46 7.06 3.63
C LEU A 116 -2.44 6.23 2.79
N GLY A 117 -3.61 5.89 3.33
CA GLY A 117 -4.61 5.13 2.60
C GLY A 117 -5.24 5.90 1.45
N GLN A 118 -5.44 7.21 1.62
CA GLN A 118 -5.87 8.08 0.53
C GLN A 118 -4.77 8.24 -0.53
N LEU A 119 -3.49 8.31 -0.16
CA LEU A 119 -2.39 8.33 -1.14
C LEU A 119 -2.33 7.02 -1.95
N PHE A 120 -2.59 5.88 -1.30
CA PHE A 120 -2.72 4.59 -1.97
C PHE A 120 -3.92 4.57 -2.91
N HIS A 121 -5.05 5.15 -2.49
CA HIS A 121 -6.23 5.29 -3.32
C HIS A 121 -5.93 6.09 -4.59
N ASP A 122 -5.30 7.25 -4.46
CA ASP A 122 -4.95 8.10 -5.60
C ASP A 122 -4.01 7.38 -6.58
N ALA A 123 -3.11 6.54 -6.06
CA ALA A 123 -2.23 5.73 -6.88
C ALA A 123 -3.01 4.64 -7.65
N TYR A 124 -3.89 3.90 -6.97
CA TYR A 124 -4.71 2.88 -7.63
C TYR A 124 -5.65 3.45 -8.68
N ALA A 125 -6.22 4.63 -8.45
CA ALA A 125 -7.06 5.33 -9.43
C ALA A 125 -6.32 5.71 -10.71
N LYS A 126 -4.98 5.77 -10.68
CA LYS A 126 -4.13 5.98 -11.86
C LYS A 126 -3.62 4.69 -12.49
N MET A 127 -3.52 3.61 -11.72
CA MET A 127 -3.02 2.33 -12.21
C MET A 127 -4.05 1.54 -12.99
N TYR A 128 -5.31 1.64 -12.57
CA TYR A 128 -6.37 0.77 -13.04
C TYR A 128 -7.55 1.58 -13.56
N ASP A 129 -8.06 1.15 -14.71
CA ASP A 129 -9.31 1.69 -15.22
C ASP A 129 -10.49 1.05 -14.48
N GLY A 130 -11.67 1.68 -14.57
CA GLY A 130 -12.89 1.16 -13.96
C GLY A 130 -13.23 -0.27 -14.42
N GLU A 131 -12.79 -0.66 -15.62
CA GLU A 131 -13.00 -1.99 -16.17
C GLU A 131 -12.11 -3.07 -15.52
N ASP A 132 -10.94 -2.70 -14.99
CA ASP A 132 -10.02 -3.60 -14.31
C ASP A 132 -10.47 -3.96 -12.90
N LEU A 133 -11.45 -3.20 -12.37
CA LEU A 133 -11.90 -3.30 -11.00
C LEU A 133 -13.32 -3.84 -10.92
N LEU A 134 -13.50 -4.83 -10.06
CA LEU A 134 -14.79 -5.45 -9.77
C LEU A 134 -15.29 -5.03 -8.40
N THR A 135 -16.60 -4.79 -8.29
CA THR A 135 -17.25 -4.72 -6.98
C THR A 135 -17.25 -6.11 -6.33
N ILE A 136 -17.41 -6.16 -5.00
CA ILE A 136 -17.60 -7.44 -4.28
C ILE A 136 -18.75 -8.24 -4.90
N GLN A 137 -19.82 -7.57 -5.33
CA GLN A 137 -20.95 -8.19 -5.99
C GLN A 137 -20.55 -8.86 -7.31
N GLN A 138 -19.90 -8.12 -8.19
CA GLN A 138 -19.43 -8.66 -9.46
C GLN A 138 -18.45 -9.83 -9.25
N ALA A 139 -17.55 -9.72 -8.26
CA ALA A 139 -16.57 -10.75 -7.95
C ALA A 139 -17.22 -12.09 -7.55
N TYR A 140 -18.15 -12.11 -6.58
CA TYR A 140 -18.76 -13.38 -6.17
C TYR A 140 -19.64 -13.99 -7.26
N HIS A 141 -20.30 -13.16 -8.08
CA HIS A 141 -21.06 -13.62 -9.24
C HIS A 141 -20.16 -14.20 -10.32
N ALA A 142 -19.03 -13.55 -10.64
CA ALA A 142 -18.09 -14.01 -11.67
C ALA A 142 -17.49 -15.40 -11.36
N VAL A 143 -17.22 -15.67 -10.08
CA VAL A 143 -16.64 -16.95 -9.61
C VAL A 143 -17.71 -18.00 -9.31
N GLY A 144 -18.97 -17.59 -9.08
CA GLY A 144 -20.06 -18.48 -8.71
C GLY A 144 -19.92 -19.00 -7.27
N VAL A 145 -19.68 -18.11 -6.32
CA VAL A 145 -19.48 -18.42 -4.89
C VAL A 145 -20.35 -17.54 -4.00
N ALA A 146 -20.47 -17.91 -2.72
CA ALA A 146 -21.11 -17.06 -1.74
C ALA A 146 -20.30 -15.78 -1.50
N ARG A 147 -20.99 -14.67 -1.21
CA ARG A 147 -20.37 -13.39 -0.87
C ARG A 147 -19.34 -13.51 0.26
N GLN A 148 -19.64 -14.32 1.28
CA GLN A 148 -18.73 -14.55 2.41
C GLN A 148 -17.38 -15.13 1.97
N SER A 149 -17.36 -16.02 0.98
CA SER A 149 -16.11 -16.61 0.47
C SER A 149 -15.16 -15.57 -0.14
N VAL A 150 -15.68 -14.46 -0.66
CA VAL A 150 -14.85 -13.34 -1.11
C VAL A 150 -14.22 -12.62 0.09
N TYR A 151 -15.01 -12.36 1.13
CA TYR A 151 -14.50 -11.74 2.36
C TYR A 151 -13.47 -12.62 3.07
N ASP A 152 -13.69 -13.93 3.14
CA ASP A 152 -12.73 -14.86 3.75
C ASP A 152 -11.40 -14.83 2.99
N ARG A 153 -11.43 -14.78 1.65
CA ARG A 153 -10.18 -14.67 0.87
C ARG A 153 -9.50 -13.32 1.02
N ILE A 154 -10.24 -12.23 1.20
CA ILE A 154 -9.67 -10.92 1.52
C ILE A 154 -9.01 -10.98 2.90
N ALA A 155 -9.67 -11.58 3.90
CA ALA A 155 -9.13 -11.74 5.24
C ALA A 155 -7.87 -12.62 5.25
N ASP A 156 -7.85 -13.67 4.42
CA ASP A 156 -6.69 -14.56 4.21
C ASP A 156 -5.56 -13.91 3.37
N GLY A 157 -5.72 -12.68 2.87
CA GLY A 157 -4.73 -12.02 2.00
C GLY A 157 -4.61 -12.64 0.59
N LYS A 158 -5.58 -13.47 0.18
CA LYS A 158 -5.60 -14.13 -1.14
C LYS A 158 -6.26 -13.28 -2.23
N LEU A 159 -6.89 -12.17 -1.86
CA LEU A 159 -7.47 -11.17 -2.75
C LEU A 159 -7.15 -9.79 -2.17
N HIS A 160 -6.67 -8.88 -3.01
CA HIS A 160 -6.23 -7.57 -2.55
C HIS A 160 -7.37 -6.54 -2.65
N PRO A 161 -7.87 -6.02 -1.52
CA PRO A 161 -8.92 -5.01 -1.54
C PRO A 161 -8.34 -3.65 -1.96
N ILE A 162 -8.85 -3.11 -3.07
CA ILE A 162 -8.58 -1.75 -3.53
C ILE A 162 -9.73 -0.88 -3.07
N TYR A 163 -9.46 0.22 -2.39
CA TYR A 163 -10.50 1.17 -2.01
C TYR A 163 -10.56 2.28 -3.05
N VAL A 164 -11.72 2.45 -3.71
CA VAL A 164 -11.98 3.49 -4.71
C VAL A 164 -13.20 4.30 -4.28
N TYR A 165 -13.03 5.59 -3.98
CA TYR A 165 -14.12 6.47 -3.50
C TYR A 165 -14.89 5.92 -2.29
N GLY A 166 -14.20 5.22 -1.37
CA GLY A 166 -14.81 4.58 -0.19
C GLY A 166 -15.42 3.20 -0.47
N ASP A 167 -15.55 2.80 -1.73
CA ASP A 167 -15.98 1.46 -2.11
C ASP A 167 -14.81 0.48 -2.14
N ARG A 168 -15.02 -0.72 -1.61
CA ARG A 168 -14.09 -1.84 -1.81
C ARG A 168 -14.29 -2.45 -3.20
N ARG A 169 -13.20 -2.50 -3.95
CA ARG A 169 -13.06 -3.13 -5.26
C ARG A 169 -11.99 -4.22 -5.20
N LEU A 170 -12.01 -5.11 -6.18
CA LEU A 170 -11.05 -6.21 -6.35
C LEU A 170 -10.55 -6.21 -7.79
N LEU A 171 -9.31 -6.63 -8.00
CA LEU A 171 -8.76 -6.74 -9.35
C LEU A 171 -9.47 -7.85 -10.12
N ARG A 172 -9.93 -7.53 -11.33
CA ARG A 172 -10.52 -8.52 -12.24
C ARG A 172 -9.55 -9.67 -12.51
N SER A 173 -8.27 -9.38 -12.70
CA SER A 173 -7.23 -10.39 -12.94
C SER A 173 -7.13 -11.42 -11.81
N GLU A 174 -7.20 -10.99 -10.54
CA GLU A 174 -7.20 -11.89 -9.39
C GLU A 174 -8.45 -12.76 -9.32
N ILE A 175 -9.61 -12.18 -9.66
CA ILE A 175 -10.88 -12.89 -9.71
C ILE A 175 -10.90 -13.96 -10.80
N GLU A 176 -10.41 -13.63 -12.00
CA GLU A 176 -10.30 -14.58 -13.11
C GLU A 176 -9.27 -15.68 -12.82
N ALA A 177 -8.14 -15.35 -12.19
CA ALA A 177 -7.17 -16.35 -11.73
C ALA A 177 -7.80 -17.32 -10.72
N TRP A 178 -8.52 -16.81 -9.73
CA TRP A 178 -9.22 -17.64 -8.75
C TRP A 178 -10.28 -18.54 -9.39
N LYS A 179 -11.02 -18.02 -10.37
CA LYS A 179 -11.98 -18.79 -11.16
C LYS A 179 -11.29 -19.93 -11.91
N ALA A 180 -10.17 -19.65 -12.59
CA ALA A 180 -9.38 -20.65 -13.31
C ALA A 180 -8.86 -21.76 -12.39
N GLU A 181 -8.31 -21.41 -11.22
CA GLU A 181 -7.86 -22.38 -10.21
C GLU A 181 -8.99 -23.32 -9.78
N ARG A 182 -10.21 -22.80 -9.57
CA ARG A 182 -11.37 -23.61 -9.18
C ARG A 182 -11.79 -24.56 -10.29
N HIS A 183 -11.77 -24.13 -11.55
CA HIS A 183 -12.08 -25.01 -12.68
C HIS A 183 -11.07 -26.16 -12.79
N GLN A 184 -9.78 -25.89 -12.61
CA GLN A 184 -8.74 -26.92 -12.61
C GLN A 184 -8.93 -27.93 -11.47
N ARG A 185 -9.22 -27.46 -10.25
CA ARG A 185 -9.49 -28.34 -9.10
C ARG A 185 -10.73 -29.21 -9.27
N LYS A 186 -11.75 -28.74 -9.97
CA LYS A 186 -12.94 -29.54 -10.31
C LYS A 186 -12.61 -30.63 -11.33
N LYS A 187 -11.83 -30.29 -12.38
CA LYS A 187 -11.39 -31.26 -13.40
C LYS A 187 -10.47 -32.34 -12.84
N ALA A 188 -9.65 -32.04 -11.84
CA ALA A 188 -8.76 -33.03 -11.21
C ALA A 188 -9.48 -33.98 -10.24
N LYS A 189 -10.73 -33.71 -9.88
CA LYS A 189 -11.53 -34.51 -8.92
C LYS A 189 -12.65 -35.32 -9.58
N GLY A 190 -12.92 -35.10 -10.87
CA GLY A 190 -13.89 -35.86 -11.66
C GLY A 190 -13.16 -36.75 -12.63
#